data_AF-A0A0P7TS12-F1
#
_entry.id   AF-A0A0P7TS12-F1
#
_cell.length_a   1.000
_cell.length_b   1.000
_cell.length_c   1.000
_cell.angle_alpha   90.00
_cell.angle_beta   90.00
_cell.angle_gamma   90.00
#
_symmetry.space_group_name_H-M   'P 1'
#
loop_
_entity.id
_entity.type
_entity.pdbx_description
1 polymer ?
#
loop_
_entity_poly.entity_id
_entity_poly.type
_entity_poly.pdbx_seq_one_letter_code
_entity_poly.pdbx_strand_id
1 'polypeptide(L)'
;KSGEQNFTEKNLIFSVMNLFGGGTDTTATTLCWRLLLMAKYPHIKGRVREELTRVTGSRQPRVEDRKNLPYTDAVIHEIQRMANILPMSVPHITSCDVMFQGFHIKKGTTVYPLLMSVLYDENEWETPYTFNPGHFLDKQGRFIKRDAFLPFSA
;
A
#
# COMPACT_ATOMS: atom_id res chain seq x y z
N LYS A 1 9.23 -21.25 29.99
CA LYS A 1 9.55 -22.11 28.82
C LYS A 1 8.29 -22.19 27.96
N SER A 2 8.16 -21.40 26.89
CA SER A 2 6.92 -21.34 26.07
C SER A 2 7.17 -21.38 24.55
N GLY A 3 8.42 -21.54 24.11
CA GLY A 3 8.75 -21.58 22.67
C GLY A 3 8.19 -22.81 21.96
N GLU A 4 8.12 -23.96 22.62
CA GLU A 4 7.65 -25.22 22.01
C GLU A 4 6.13 -25.27 21.79
N GLN A 5 5.32 -24.45 22.46
CA GLN A 5 3.85 -24.47 22.28
C GLN A 5 3.38 -23.79 20.99
N ASN A 6 4.17 -22.90 20.40
CA ASN A 6 3.76 -22.14 19.21
C ASN A 6 4.17 -22.81 17.90
N PHE A 7 5.23 -23.61 17.87
CA PHE A 7 5.69 -24.33 16.67
C PHE A 7 5.08 -25.73 16.58
N THR A 8 3.79 -25.78 16.30
CA THR A 8 3.03 -27.02 16.07
C THR A 8 2.70 -27.19 14.59
N GLU A 9 2.45 -28.42 14.14
CA GLU A 9 2.00 -28.69 12.76
C GLU A 9 0.74 -27.88 12.39
N LYS A 10 -0.20 -27.78 13.33
CA LYS A 10 -1.42 -26.96 13.16
C LYS A 10 -1.07 -25.49 12.91
N ASN A 11 -0.21 -24.90 13.73
CA ASN A 11 0.20 -23.50 13.55
C ASN A 11 1.05 -23.30 12.30
N LEU A 12 1.84 -24.29 11.87
CA LEU A 12 2.55 -24.26 10.59
C LEU A 12 1.56 -24.15 9.44
N ILE A 13 0.54 -25.00 9.39
CA ILE A 13 -0.50 -24.97 8.35
C ILE A 13 -1.20 -23.60 8.33
N PHE A 14 -1.64 -23.08 9.48
CA PHE A 14 -2.27 -21.76 9.54
C PHE A 14 -1.34 -20.63 9.13
N SER A 15 -0.06 -20.67 9.53
CA SER A 15 0.91 -19.65 9.14
C SER A 15 1.13 -19.63 7.63
N VAL A 16 1.26 -20.81 7.01
CA VAL A 16 1.37 -20.95 5.55
C VAL A 16 0.12 -20.41 4.87
N MET A 17 -1.08 -20.80 5.32
CA MET A 17 -2.33 -20.29 4.76
C MET A 17 -2.46 -18.77 4.89
N ASN A 18 -2.06 -18.20 6.03
CA ASN A 18 -2.07 -16.75 6.23
C ASN A 18 -1.11 -16.01 5.29
N LEU A 19 0.09 -16.57 5.04
CA LEU A 19 1.05 -15.99 4.10
C LEU A 19 0.52 -15.99 2.66
N PHE A 20 -0.07 -17.10 2.22
CA PHE A 20 -0.69 -17.18 0.88
C PHE A 20 -1.90 -16.27 0.77
N GLY A 21 -2.84 -16.33 1.72
CA GLY A 21 -4.03 -15.50 1.72
C GLY A 21 -3.71 -14.00 1.76
N GLY A 22 -2.79 -13.60 2.64
CA GLY A 22 -2.39 -12.20 2.78
C GLY A 22 -1.58 -11.66 1.60
N GLY A 23 -0.78 -12.50 0.93
CA GLY A 23 0.14 -12.07 -0.12
C GLY A 23 -0.38 -12.19 -1.55
N THR A 24 -1.20 -13.21 -1.84
CA THR A 24 -1.61 -13.54 -3.22
C THR A 24 -2.67 -12.57 -3.75
N ASP A 25 -3.84 -12.50 -3.11
CA ASP A 25 -4.97 -11.73 -3.63
C ASP A 25 -4.71 -10.22 -3.61
N THR A 26 -4.03 -9.73 -2.56
CA THR A 26 -3.72 -8.31 -2.38
C THR A 26 -2.76 -7.81 -3.48
N THR A 27 -1.67 -8.55 -3.70
CA THR A 27 -0.68 -8.20 -4.72
C THR A 27 -1.25 -8.35 -6.13
N ALA A 28 -1.97 -9.44 -6.40
CA ALA A 28 -2.58 -9.68 -7.71
C ALA A 28 -3.60 -8.60 -8.07
N THR A 29 -4.47 -8.23 -7.12
CA THR A 29 -5.48 -7.17 -7.32
C THR A 29 -4.81 -5.82 -7.60
N THR A 30 -3.74 -5.49 -6.86
CA THR A 30 -2.94 -4.27 -7.12
C THR A 30 -2.33 -4.27 -8.53
N LEU A 31 -1.83 -5.41 -9.01
CA LEU A 31 -1.31 -5.55 -10.38
C LEU A 31 -2.41 -5.44 -11.44
N CYS A 32 -3.63 -5.95 -11.18
CA CYS A 32 -4.78 -5.73 -12.06
C CYS A 32 -5.12 -4.23 -12.17
N TRP A 33 -5.12 -3.51 -11.05
CA TRP A 33 -5.28 -2.05 -11.05
C TRP A 33 -4.17 -1.33 -11.81
N ARG A 34 -2.91 -1.79 -11.67
CA ARG A 34 -1.80 -1.28 -12.49
C ARG A 34 -2.12 -1.41 -13.98
N LEU A 35 -2.54 -2.60 -14.44
CA LEU A 35 -2.84 -2.82 -15.86
C LEU A 35 -3.97 -1.89 -16.34
N LEU A 36 -5.04 -1.79 -15.56
CA LEU A 36 -6.17 -0.88 -15.84
C LEU A 36 -5.72 0.58 -15.94
N LEU A 37 -4.97 1.08 -14.96
CA LEU A 37 -4.51 2.47 -14.91
C LEU A 37 -3.50 2.76 -16.02
N MET A 38 -2.59 1.84 -16.34
CA MET A 38 -1.64 2.00 -17.45
C MET A 38 -2.32 1.96 -18.83
N ALA A 39 -3.45 1.26 -18.95
CA ALA A 39 -4.28 1.28 -20.16
C ALA A 39 -5.05 2.61 -20.27
N LYS A 40 -5.62 3.10 -19.16
CA LYS A 40 -6.37 4.37 -19.10
C LYS A 40 -5.49 5.60 -19.29
N TYR A 41 -4.24 5.57 -18.79
CA TYR A 41 -3.30 6.70 -18.82
C TYR A 41 -2.04 6.38 -19.62
N PRO A 42 -2.12 6.31 -20.96
CA PRO A 42 -0.98 5.91 -21.81
C PRO A 42 0.23 6.85 -21.70
N HIS A 43 0.01 8.14 -21.40
CA HIS A 43 1.09 9.10 -21.19
C HIS A 43 1.90 8.79 -19.91
N ILE A 44 1.25 8.34 -18.83
CA ILE A 44 1.95 7.89 -17.61
C ILE A 44 2.75 6.63 -17.90
N LYS A 45 2.14 5.65 -18.60
CA LYS A 45 2.83 4.43 -19.06
C LYS A 45 4.06 4.76 -19.90
N GLY A 46 3.97 5.75 -20.81
CA GLY A 46 5.08 6.23 -21.62
C GLY A 46 6.25 6.73 -20.77
N ARG A 47 5.98 7.63 -19.82
CA ARG A 47 6.99 8.16 -18.90
C ARG A 47 7.65 7.10 -18.02
N VAL A 48 6.89 6.12 -17.54
CA VAL A 48 7.45 4.95 -16.81
C VAL A 48 8.41 4.17 -17.71
N ARG A 49 8.03 3.92 -18.96
CA ARG A 49 8.88 3.21 -19.92
C ARG A 49 10.16 3.98 -20.24
N GLU A 50 10.06 5.28 -20.46
CA GLU A 50 11.22 6.15 -20.70
C GLU A 50 12.20 6.13 -19.52
N GLU A 51 11.70 6.24 -18.30
CA GLU A 51 12.52 6.18 -17.09
C GLU A 51 13.19 4.80 -16.92
N LEU A 52 12.44 3.71 -17.10
CA LEU A 52 12.99 2.35 -17.06
C LEU A 52 14.07 2.17 -18.13
N THR A 53 13.80 2.55 -19.38
CA THR A 53 14.79 2.45 -20.46
C THR A 53 16.05 3.26 -20.16
N ARG A 54 15.93 4.44 -19.52
CA ARG A 54 17.10 5.25 -19.13
C ARG A 54 17.95 4.57 -18.04
N VAL A 55 17.33 3.93 -17.06
CA VAL A 55 18.03 3.38 -15.87
C VAL A 55 18.47 1.93 -16.05
N THR A 56 17.64 1.13 -16.72
CA THR A 56 17.88 -0.30 -16.92
C THR A 56 18.34 -0.63 -18.34
N GLY A 57 18.06 0.23 -19.32
CA GLY A 57 18.26 -0.11 -20.72
C GLY A 57 17.47 -1.38 -21.07
N SER A 58 18.15 -2.37 -21.65
CA SER A 58 17.55 -3.66 -22.02
C SER A 58 17.65 -4.73 -20.92
N ARG A 59 18.29 -4.44 -19.78
CA ARG A 59 18.44 -5.43 -18.69
C ARG A 59 17.16 -5.52 -17.86
N GLN A 60 16.98 -6.64 -17.16
CA GLN A 60 15.88 -6.80 -16.20
C GLN A 60 16.06 -5.83 -15.01
N PRO A 61 14.97 -5.16 -14.55
CA PRO A 61 14.99 -4.33 -13.36
C PRO A 61 15.40 -5.13 -12.11
N ARG A 62 16.10 -4.47 -11.20
CA ARG A 62 16.51 -5.01 -9.90
C ARG A 62 16.03 -4.09 -8.77
N VAL A 63 16.01 -4.60 -7.55
CA VAL A 63 15.55 -3.84 -6.38
C VAL A 63 16.42 -2.59 -6.16
N GLU A 64 17.71 -2.67 -6.43
CA GLU A 64 18.66 -1.56 -6.24
C GLU A 64 18.42 -0.39 -7.21
N ASP A 65 17.70 -0.65 -8.32
CA ASP A 65 17.36 0.39 -9.30
C ASP A 65 16.30 1.35 -8.80
N ARG A 66 15.50 0.94 -7.81
CA ARG A 66 14.37 1.70 -7.30
C ARG A 66 14.76 3.13 -6.91
N LYS A 67 15.94 3.32 -6.31
CA LYS A 67 16.47 4.65 -5.93
C LYS A 67 16.68 5.61 -7.10
N ASN A 68 16.82 5.07 -8.32
CA ASN A 68 17.01 5.80 -9.56
C ASN A 68 15.73 5.87 -10.42
N LEU A 69 14.60 5.33 -9.92
CA LEU A 69 13.31 5.25 -10.61
C LEU A 69 12.23 6.06 -9.87
N PRO A 70 12.45 7.35 -9.54
CA PRO A 70 11.53 8.10 -8.69
C PRO A 70 10.12 8.23 -9.28
N TYR A 71 9.99 8.37 -10.61
CA TYR A 71 8.67 8.48 -11.24
C TYR A 71 7.92 7.15 -11.23
N THR A 72 8.60 6.04 -11.50
CA THR A 72 8.04 4.70 -11.46
C THR A 72 7.64 4.32 -10.03
N ASP A 73 8.44 4.68 -9.03
CA ASP A 73 8.11 4.46 -7.62
C ASP A 73 6.87 5.27 -7.22
N ALA A 74 6.80 6.54 -7.62
CA ALA A 74 5.62 7.39 -7.43
C ALA A 74 4.36 6.81 -8.09
N VAL A 75 4.47 6.29 -9.31
CA VAL A 75 3.36 5.63 -10.02
C VAL A 75 2.89 4.37 -9.28
N ILE A 76 3.79 3.55 -8.75
CA ILE A 76 3.42 2.34 -7.97
C ILE A 76 2.67 2.74 -6.71
N HIS A 77 3.14 3.76 -5.99
CA HIS A 77 2.48 4.25 -4.77
C HIS A 77 1.09 4.83 -5.09
N GLU A 78 0.97 5.61 -6.16
CA GLU A 78 -0.32 6.16 -6.58
C GLU A 78 -1.29 5.08 -7.04
N ILE A 79 -0.81 3.99 -7.67
CA ILE A 79 -1.64 2.81 -7.96
C ILE A 79 -2.19 2.24 -6.66
N GLN A 80 -1.36 2.04 -5.64
CA GLN A 80 -1.80 1.46 -4.36
C GLN A 80 -2.79 2.37 -3.63
N ARG A 81 -2.53 3.69 -3.60
CA ARG A 81 -3.42 4.68 -2.98
C ARG A 81 -4.80 4.68 -3.66
N MET A 82 -4.82 4.73 -4.99
CA MET A 82 -6.07 4.81 -5.75
C MET A 82 -6.81 3.47 -5.86
N ALA A 83 -6.09 2.35 -5.90
CA ALA A 83 -6.70 1.03 -5.93
C ALA A 83 -7.43 0.72 -4.63
N ASN A 84 -6.90 1.20 -3.49
CA ASN A 84 -7.52 1.11 -2.16
C ASN A 84 -8.21 -0.24 -1.91
N ILE A 85 -7.47 -1.33 -2.14
CA ILE A 85 -8.03 -2.68 -2.26
C ILE A 85 -8.58 -3.25 -0.95
N LEU A 86 -8.25 -2.63 0.19
CA LEU A 86 -8.72 -2.99 1.54
C LEU A 86 -9.17 -1.72 2.29
N PRO A 87 -10.30 -1.11 1.92
CA PRO A 87 -10.71 0.21 2.43
C PRO A 87 -10.97 0.25 3.95
N MET A 88 -11.32 -0.88 4.56
CA MET A 88 -11.60 -1.03 6.00
C MET A 88 -10.54 -1.83 6.77
N SER A 89 -9.37 -2.07 6.15
CA SER A 89 -8.30 -2.92 6.72
C SER A 89 -8.81 -4.28 7.22
N VAL A 90 -8.03 -4.92 8.11
CA VAL A 90 -8.43 -6.09 8.89
C VAL A 90 -8.98 -5.61 10.24
N PRO A 91 -10.04 -6.23 10.79
CA PRO A 91 -10.57 -5.84 12.10
C PRO A 91 -9.56 -6.07 13.23
N HIS A 92 -9.50 -5.13 14.16
CA HIS A 92 -8.74 -5.24 15.41
C HIS A 92 -9.69 -5.37 16.61
N ILE A 93 -9.16 -5.74 17.77
CA ILE A 93 -9.90 -5.78 19.04
C ILE A 93 -9.08 -5.10 20.14
N THR A 94 -9.72 -4.27 20.96
CA THR A 94 -9.04 -3.61 22.09
C THR A 94 -8.68 -4.62 23.17
N SER A 95 -7.41 -4.65 23.58
CA SER A 95 -6.90 -5.54 24.64
C SER A 95 -7.21 -5.03 26.06
N CYS A 96 -7.50 -3.73 26.18
CA CYS A 96 -7.90 -3.03 27.39
C CYS A 96 -8.87 -1.89 27.06
N ASP A 97 -9.39 -1.22 28.10
CA ASP A 97 -10.14 0.02 27.95
C ASP A 97 -9.19 1.12 27.44
N VAL A 98 -9.64 1.91 26.46
CA VAL A 98 -8.85 2.96 25.80
C VAL A 98 -9.62 4.27 25.76
N MET A 99 -8.94 5.38 26.03
CA MET A 99 -9.45 6.72 25.74
C MET A 99 -8.92 7.16 24.37
N PHE A 100 -9.81 7.42 23.42
CA PHE A 100 -9.44 7.85 22.08
C PHE A 100 -10.29 9.05 21.65
N GLN A 101 -9.63 10.18 21.34
CA GLN A 101 -10.30 11.42 20.93
C GLN A 101 -11.44 11.85 21.87
N GLY A 102 -11.24 11.66 23.19
CA GLY A 102 -12.25 11.97 24.22
C GLY A 102 -13.30 10.88 24.46
N PHE A 103 -13.35 9.82 23.65
CA PHE A 103 -14.28 8.70 23.81
C PHE A 103 -13.66 7.56 24.61
N HIS A 104 -14.46 6.97 25.52
CA HIS A 104 -14.09 5.77 26.24
C HIS A 104 -14.52 4.52 25.46
N ILE A 105 -13.53 3.74 25.00
CA ILE A 105 -13.72 2.50 24.25
C ILE A 105 -13.39 1.33 25.17
N LYS A 106 -14.37 0.49 25.45
CA LYS A 106 -14.21 -0.66 26.36
C LYS A 106 -13.30 -1.74 25.76
N LYS A 107 -12.62 -2.50 26.61
CA LYS A 107 -11.92 -3.73 26.27
C LYS A 107 -12.84 -4.68 25.50
N GLY A 108 -12.30 -5.36 24.49
CA GLY A 108 -13.04 -6.30 23.66
C GLY A 108 -13.87 -5.65 22.56
N THR A 109 -13.77 -4.34 22.36
CA THR A 109 -14.45 -3.63 21.27
C THR A 109 -13.73 -3.92 19.95
N THR A 110 -14.48 -4.35 18.93
CA THR A 110 -13.95 -4.49 17.56
C THR A 110 -13.76 -3.11 16.94
N VAL A 111 -12.60 -2.88 16.33
CA VAL A 111 -12.22 -1.62 15.68
C VAL A 111 -11.93 -1.91 14.20
N TYR A 112 -12.56 -1.13 13.31
CA TYR A 112 -12.32 -1.19 11.88
C TYR A 112 -11.54 0.06 11.43
N PRO A 113 -10.25 -0.06 11.07
CA PRO A 113 -9.50 1.05 10.51
C PRO A 113 -10.03 1.43 9.13
N LEU A 114 -10.61 2.62 8.97
CA LEU A 114 -11.10 3.11 7.68
C LEU A 114 -9.97 3.74 6.86
N LEU A 115 -9.08 2.90 6.29
CA LEU A 115 -7.94 3.36 5.48
C LEU A 115 -8.36 4.24 4.31
N MET A 116 -9.54 3.98 3.73
CA MET A 116 -10.11 4.81 2.67
C MET A 116 -10.20 6.29 3.06
N SER A 117 -10.54 6.59 4.33
CA SER A 117 -10.65 7.98 4.78
C SER A 117 -9.32 8.73 4.69
N VAL A 118 -8.21 8.06 4.98
CA VAL A 118 -6.86 8.64 4.92
C VAL A 118 -6.35 8.71 3.48
N LEU A 119 -6.58 7.66 2.68
CA LEU A 119 -6.09 7.59 1.30
C LEU A 119 -6.82 8.54 0.34
N TYR A 120 -7.98 9.07 0.74
CA TYR A 120 -8.77 10.06 0.00
C TYR A 120 -8.97 11.39 0.75
N ASP A 121 -8.25 11.64 1.84
CA ASP A 121 -8.36 12.88 2.61
C ASP A 121 -7.99 14.10 1.75
N GLU A 122 -8.93 15.01 1.54
CA GLU A 122 -8.76 16.22 0.74
C GLU A 122 -7.75 17.21 1.35
N ASN A 123 -7.41 17.06 2.62
CA ASN A 123 -6.36 17.85 3.27
C ASN A 123 -4.97 17.27 3.03
N GLU A 124 -4.87 15.99 2.68
CA GLU A 124 -3.60 15.28 2.49
C GLU A 124 -3.27 15.00 1.02
N TRP A 125 -4.24 15.06 0.11
CA TRP A 125 -4.03 14.78 -1.31
C TRP A 125 -4.60 15.92 -2.14
N GLU A 126 -3.80 16.53 -3.02
CA GLU A 126 -4.23 17.66 -3.83
C GLU A 126 -5.35 17.28 -4.81
N THR A 127 -5.35 16.04 -5.29
CA THR A 127 -6.35 15.50 -6.23
C THR A 127 -6.76 14.08 -5.83
N PRO A 128 -7.47 13.86 -4.70
CA PRO A 128 -7.63 12.54 -4.09
C PRO A 128 -8.34 11.54 -5.00
N TYR A 129 -9.26 12.02 -5.84
CA TYR A 129 -10.05 11.19 -6.76
C TYR A 129 -9.45 11.05 -8.16
N THR A 130 -8.27 11.64 -8.41
CA THR A 130 -7.57 11.56 -9.70
C THR A 130 -6.33 10.69 -9.55
N PHE A 131 -6.01 9.92 -10.61
CA PHE A 131 -4.75 9.19 -10.68
C PHE A 131 -3.61 10.17 -10.95
N ASN A 132 -2.91 10.60 -9.92
CA ASN A 132 -1.89 11.63 -10.01
C ASN A 132 -0.58 11.17 -9.33
N PRO A 133 0.40 10.66 -10.12
CA PRO A 133 1.72 10.30 -9.58
C PRO A 133 2.45 11.47 -8.92
N GLY A 134 2.05 12.72 -9.20
CA GLY A 134 2.58 13.92 -8.58
C GLY A 134 2.41 13.96 -7.05
N HIS A 135 1.44 13.24 -6.49
CA HIS A 135 1.27 13.15 -5.03
C HIS A 135 2.50 12.59 -4.30
N PHE A 136 3.36 11.85 -5.01
CA PHE A 136 4.57 11.23 -4.47
C PHE A 136 5.86 11.83 -5.05
N LEU A 137 5.77 13.02 -5.66
CA LEU A 137 6.93 13.71 -6.25
C LEU A 137 7.06 15.13 -5.69
N ASP A 138 8.29 15.53 -5.35
CA ASP A 138 8.58 16.93 -5.05
C ASP A 138 8.74 17.78 -6.32
N LYS A 139 8.95 19.09 -6.14
CA LYS A 139 9.14 20.05 -7.26
C LYS A 139 10.36 19.73 -8.13
N GLN A 140 11.30 18.93 -7.64
CA GLN A 140 12.50 18.49 -8.36
C GLN A 140 12.30 17.11 -9.02
N GLY A 141 11.13 16.49 -8.88
CA GLY A 141 10.83 15.16 -9.41
C GLY A 141 11.44 14.01 -8.61
N ARG A 142 11.85 14.25 -7.35
CA ARG A 142 12.32 13.20 -6.45
C ARG A 142 11.12 12.57 -5.76
N PHE A 143 11.20 11.26 -5.54
CA PHE A 143 10.18 10.54 -4.78
C PHE A 143 10.10 11.05 -3.34
N ILE A 144 8.89 11.30 -2.87
CA ILE A 144 8.59 11.63 -1.47
C ILE A 144 7.59 10.62 -0.91
N LYS A 145 7.85 10.15 0.30
CA LYS A 145 6.91 9.33 1.05
C LYS A 145 5.92 10.26 1.76
N ARG A 146 4.63 9.96 1.68
CA ARG A 146 3.56 10.67 2.39
C ARG A 146 3.21 9.89 3.65
N ASP A 147 3.05 10.57 4.79
CA ASP A 147 2.65 9.91 6.05
C ASP A 147 1.21 9.37 5.97
N ALA A 148 0.33 10.04 5.21
CA ALA A 148 -1.03 9.59 4.90
C ALA A 148 -1.07 8.36 3.97
N PHE A 149 0.07 7.88 3.46
CA PHE A 149 0.11 6.66 2.64
C PHE A 149 0.14 5.41 3.52
N LEU A 150 -1.05 4.95 3.91
CA LEU A 150 -1.25 3.79 4.80
C LEU A 150 -2.01 2.62 4.14
N PRO A 151 -1.66 2.15 2.93
CA PRO A 151 -2.37 1.01 2.32
C PRO A 151 -2.10 -0.33 3.04
N PHE A 152 -1.13 -0.35 3.97
CA PHE A 152 -0.73 -1.52 4.75
C PHE A 152 -1.06 -1.37 6.24
N SER A 153 -1.99 -0.47 6.60
CA SER A 153 -2.28 -0.11 7.99
C SER A 153 -1.07 0.52 8.70
N ALA A 154 -1.14 0.65 10.03
CA ALA A 154 -0.10 1.16 10.94
C ALA A 154 0.06 0.28 12.18
#